data_AF-A0A6B3EWA5-F1
#
_entry.id   AF-A0A6B3EWA5-F1
#
_cell.length_a   1.000
_cell.length_b   1.000
_cell.length_c   1.000
_cell.angle_alpha   90.00
_cell.angle_beta   90.00
_cell.angle_gamma   90.00
#
_symmetry.space_group_name_H-M   'P 1'
#
loop_
_entity.id
_entity.type
_entity.pdbx_description
1 polymer ?
#
loop_
_entity_poly.entity_id
_entity_poly.type
_entity_poly.pdbx_seq_one_letter_code
_entity_poly.pdbx_strand_id
1 'polypeptide(L)' 'MSSSTTQTSTIGSIGAPSRRNTELALLVFAVVIPVFAYANVGLAIDGSLPPGLLGYGVGLGLLAGVA' A
#
# COMPACT_ATOMS: atom_id res chain seq x y z
N MET A 1 41.56 33.27 31.55
CA MET A 1 40.58 32.20 31.84
C MET A 1 39.64 32.13 30.66
N SER A 2 39.85 31.18 29.75
CA SER A 2 39.06 31.07 28.52
C SER A 2 37.78 30.29 28.81
N SER A 3 36.63 30.96 28.68
CA SER A 3 35.31 30.36 28.91
C SER A 3 34.93 29.48 27.72
N SER A 4 34.83 28.17 27.92
CA SER A 4 34.34 27.23 26.92
C SER A 4 32.81 27.32 26.82
N THR A 5 32.28 27.81 25.70
CA THR A 5 30.84 27.85 25.42
C THR A 5 30.37 26.46 24.98
N THR A 6 29.69 25.73 25.86
CA THR A 6 29.02 24.46 25.54
C THR A 6 27.78 24.73 24.70
N GLN A 7 27.80 24.39 23.40
CA GLN A 7 26.64 24.46 22.53
C GLN A 7 25.88 23.12 22.53
N THR A 8 24.76 23.06 23.26
CA THR A 8 23.82 21.93 23.20
C THR A 8 22.96 22.07 21.94
N SER A 9 23.30 21.32 20.90
CA SER A 9 22.48 21.23 19.69
C SER A 9 21.40 20.16 19.91
N THR A 10 20.17 20.57 20.19
CA THR A 10 19.03 19.64 20.19
C THR A 10 18.69 19.31 18.73
N ILE A 11 19.08 18.12 18.27
CA ILE A 11 18.58 17.57 17.01
C ILE A 11 17.13 17.13 17.28
N GLY A 12 16.17 17.99 16.93
CA GLY A 12 14.77 17.58 16.90
C GLY A 12 14.62 16.40 15.96
N SER A 13 13.90 15.35 16.37
CA SER A 13 13.54 14.29 15.44
C SER A 13 12.76 14.91 14.30
N ILE A 14 13.33 14.90 13.10
CA ILE A 14 12.58 15.27 11.90
C ILE A 14 11.53 14.16 11.78
N GLY A 15 10.27 14.51 12.07
CA GLY A 15 9.18 13.54 12.05
C GLY A 15 9.23 12.76 10.74
N ALA A 16 9.20 11.43 10.82
CA ALA A 16 9.31 10.60 9.63
C ALA A 16 8.29 11.09 8.58
N PRO A 17 8.70 11.26 7.31
CA PRO A 17 7.78 11.68 6.25
C PRO A 17 6.53 10.80 6.25
N SER A 18 5.36 11.41 6.04
CA SER A 18 4.08 10.73 5.92
C SER A 18 4.20 9.53 4.97
N ARG A 19 4.03 8.31 5.51
CA ARG A 19 4.10 7.05 4.76
C ARG A 19 2.73 6.59 4.27
N ARG A 20 1.67 7.29 4.66
CA ARG A 20 0.27 6.90 4.43
C ARG A 20 -0.05 6.70 2.94
N ASN A 21 0.56 7.50 2.05
CA ASN A 21 0.42 7.32 0.61
C ASN A 21 1.12 6.05 0.10
N THR A 22 2.28 5.72 0.66
CA THR A 22 3.01 4.48 0.34
C THR A 22 2.26 3.27 0.86
N GLU A 23 1.72 3.33 2.07
CA GLU A 23 0.87 2.28 2.65
C GLU A 23 -0.38 2.05 1.80
N LEU A 24 -1.07 3.11 1.39
CA LEU A 24 -2.21 3.02 0.47
C LEU A 24 -1.81 2.41 -0.88
N ALA A 25 -0.68 2.84 -1.46
CA ALA A 25 -0.21 2.30 -2.74
C ALA A 25 0.12 0.80 -2.65
N LEU A 26 0.78 0.37 -1.58
CA LEU A 26 1.07 -1.05 -1.32
C LEU A 26 -0.21 -1.86 -1.08
N LEU A 27 -1.19 -1.28 -0.41
CA LEU A 27 -2.49 -1.91 -0.17
C LEU A 27 -3.29 -2.07 -1.48
N VAL A 28 -3.37 -1.03 -2.31
CA VAL A 28 -3.98 -1.11 -3.64
C VAL A 28 -3.25 -2.15 -4.50
N PHE A 29 -1.92 -2.14 -4.50
CA PHE A 29 -1.11 -3.12 -5.21
C PHE A 29 -1.41 -4.56 -4.75
N ALA A 30 -1.53 -4.77 -3.44
CA ALA A 30 -1.86 -6.07 -2.86
C ALA A 30 -3.24 -6.59 -3.32
N VAL A 31 -4.22 -5.71 -3.57
CA VAL A 31 -5.54 -6.10 -4.13
C VAL A 31 -5.47 -6.38 -5.62
N VAL A 32 -4.67 -5.62 -6.37
CA VAL A 32 -4.57 -5.79 -7.84
C VAL A 32 -3.98 -7.15 -8.22
N ILE A 33 -2.98 -7.64 -7.48
CA ILE A 33 -2.32 -8.93 -7.77
C ILE A 33 -3.32 -10.09 -7.88
N PRO A 34 -4.13 -10.42 -6.85
CA PRO A 34 -5.05 -11.54 -6.91
C PRO A 34 -6.19 -11.33 -7.91
N VAL A 35 -6.67 -10.10 -8.11
CA VAL A 35 -7.71 -9.80 -9.11
C VAL A 35 -7.20 -10.07 -10.52
N PHE A 36 -5.97 -9.62 -10.83
CA PHE A 36 -5.35 -9.85 -12.12
C PHE A 36 -5.05 -11.34 -12.33
N ALA A 37 -4.57 -12.04 -11.30
CA ALA A 37 -4.36 -13.48 -11.37
C ALA A 37 -5.67 -14.23 -11.67
N TYR A 38 -6.76 -13.89 -10.99
CA TYR A 38 -8.06 -14.51 -11.24
C TYR A 38 -8.55 -14.26 -12.67
N ALA A 39 -8.44 -13.02 -13.17
CA ALA A 39 -8.74 -12.71 -14.57
C ALA A 39 -7.91 -13.54 -15.54
N ASN A 40 -6.59 -13.61 -15.32
CA ASN A 40 -5.67 -14.30 -16.20
C ASN A 40 -5.94 -15.81 -16.23
N VAL A 41 -6.24 -16.43 -15.08
CA VAL A 41 -6.61 -17.84 -14.99
C VAL A 41 -7.88 -18.14 -15.78
N GLY A 42 -8.94 -17.32 -15.65
CA GLY A 42 -10.16 -17.51 -16.45
C GLY A 42 -9.91 -17.37 -17.95
N LEU A 43 -9.10 -16.37 -18.34
CA LEU A 43 -8.72 -16.20 -19.75
C LEU A 43 -7.89 -17.36 -20.27
N ALA A 44 -7.01 -17.94 -19.45
CA ALA A 44 -6.14 -19.05 -19.83
C ALA A 44 -6.90 -20.38 -19.94
N ILE A 45 -7.90 -20.61 -19.07
CA ILE A 45 -8.63 -21.88 -19.00
C ILE A 45 -9.90 -21.84 -19.87
N ASP A 46 -10.71 -20.80 -19.71
CA ASP A 46 -12.06 -20.71 -20.29
C ASP A 46 -12.12 -19.72 -21.47
N GLY A 47 -11.03 -19.01 -21.78
CA GLY A 47 -11.00 -17.99 -22.84
C GLY A 47 -11.84 -16.76 -22.55
N SER A 48 -12.32 -16.59 -21.31
CA SER A 48 -13.23 -15.52 -20.91
C SER A 48 -12.93 -15.04 -19.48
N LEU A 49 -13.45 -13.87 -19.11
CA LEU A 49 -13.27 -13.36 -17.76
C LEU A 49 -14.10 -14.22 -16.77
N PRO A 50 -13.52 -14.59 -15.61
CA PRO A 50 -14.23 -15.43 -14.65
C PRO A 50 -15.56 -14.82 -14.18
N PRO A 51 -16.63 -15.63 -14.05
CA PRO A 51 -17.88 -15.17 -13.47
C PRO A 51 -17.63 -14.81 -11.99
N GLY A 52 -17.85 -13.54 -11.64
CA GLY A 52 -17.61 -13.03 -10.29
C GLY A 52 -16.33 -12.21 -10.12
N LEU A 53 -15.54 -11.99 -11.18
CA LEU A 53 -14.36 -11.10 -11.15
C LEU A 53 -14.68 -9.73 -10.52
N LEU A 54 -15.78 -9.10 -10.94
CA LEU A 54 -16.21 -7.81 -10.40
C LEU A 54 -16.55 -7.89 -8.92
N GLY A 55 -17.29 -8.91 -8.49
CA GLY A 55 -17.66 -9.09 -7.08
C GLY A 55 -16.44 -9.39 -6.20
N TYR A 56 -15.51 -10.21 -6.68
CA TYR A 56 -14.25 -10.51 -6.02
C TYR A 56 -13.36 -9.27 -5.88
N GLY A 57 -13.18 -8.52 -6.98
CA GLY A 57 -12.39 -7.28 -6.97
C GLY A 57 -12.98 -6.19 -6.09
N VAL A 58 -14.30 -6.00 -6.13
CA VAL A 58 -15.00 -5.06 -5.24
C VAL A 58 -14.92 -5.52 -3.79
N GLY A 59 -15.13 -6.82 -3.51
CA GLY A 59 -15.04 -7.37 -2.16
C GLY A 59 -13.66 -7.17 -1.54
N LEU A 60 -12.60 -7.47 -2.29
CA LEU A 60 -11.23 -7.22 -1.83
C LEU A 60 -10.93 -5.72 -1.68
N GLY A 61 -11.40 -4.88 -2.61
CA GLY A 61 -11.22 -3.44 -2.53
C GLY A 61 -11.91 -2.81 -1.32
N LEU A 62 -13.11 -3.27 -0.97
CA LEU A 62 -13.83 -2.83 0.23
C LEU A 62 -13.12 -3.28 1.51
N LEU A 63 -12.68 -4.55 1.56
CA LEU A 63 -11.95 -5.08 2.72
C LEU A 63 -10.65 -4.30 2.94
N ALA A 64 -9.91 -4.02 1.86
CA ALA A 64 -8.70 -3.21 1.91
C ALA A 64 -8.98 -1.75 2.29
N GLY A 65 -10.10 -1.16 1.85
CA GLY A 65 -10.45 0.23 2.13
C GLY A 65 -10.93 0.53 3.56
N VAL A 66 -11.27 -0.49 4.34
CA VAL A 66 -11.64 -0.35 5.77
C VAL A 66 -10.41 -0.37 6.70
N ALA A 67 -9.27 -0.87 6.22
CA ALA A 67 -8.01 -0.95 6.96
C ALA A 67 -7.39 0.44 7.20
#